data_AF-A0A653WR53-F1
#
_entry.id   AF-A0A653WR53-F1
#
_cell.length_a   1.000
_cell.length_b   1.000
_cell.length_c   1.000
_cell.angle_alpha   90.00
_cell.angle_beta   90.00
_cell.angle_gamma   90.00
#
_symmetry.space_group_name_H-M   'P 1'
#
loop_
_entity.id
_entity.type
_entity.pdbx_description
1 polymer ?
#
loop_
_entity_poly.entity_id
_entity_poly.type
_entity_poly.pdbx_seq_one_letter_code
_entity_poly.pdbx_strand_id
1 'polypeptide(L)' 'MTTQIAVRLPDDVVGYVDTLVKEGVGSRAAVVTRALRRYQQQQQAERDAQILEETGDYEDFATLPGYASVED' A
#
# COMPACT_ATOMS: atom_id res chain seq x y z
N MET A 1 20.09 5.61 -4.21
CA MET A 1 20.60 4.78 -5.33
C MET A 1 19.43 4.12 -6.02
N THR A 2 19.51 3.89 -7.33
CA THR A 2 18.50 3.17 -8.12
C THR A 2 19.19 2.03 -8.88
N THR A 3 18.46 0.94 -9.12
CA THR A 3 18.96 -0.22 -9.86
C THR A 3 17.99 -0.50 -10.99
N GLN A 4 18.51 -0.66 -12.21
CA GLN A 4 17.71 -1.03 -13.37
C GLN A 4 17.62 -2.55 -13.48
N ILE A 5 16.41 -3.05 -13.70
CA ILE A 5 16.13 -4.47 -13.92
C ILE A 5 15.32 -4.62 -15.21
N ALA A 6 15.51 -5.73 -15.93
CA ALA A 6 14.67 -6.11 -17.05
C ALA A 6 13.61 -7.11 -16.57
N VAL A 7 12.33 -6.81 -16.79
CA VAL A 7 11.21 -7.63 -16.35
C VAL A 7 10.28 -7.87 -17.53
N ARG A 8 9.80 -9.10 -17.68
CA ARG A 8 8.72 -9.41 -18.62
C ARG A 8 7.39 -9.21 -17.91
N LEU A 9 6.52 -8.40 -18.48
CA LEU A 9 5.18 -8.13 -17.99
C LEU A 9 4.17 -8.46 -19.09
N PRO A 10 2.93 -8.83 -18.73
CA PRO A 10 1.84 -8.94 -19.69
C PRO A 10 1.64 -7.65 -20.50
N ASP A 11 1.30 -7.79 -21.78
CA ASP A 11 1.21 -6.65 -22.71
C ASP A 11 0.13 -5.63 -22.29
N ASP A 12 -0.97 -6.10 -21.68
CA ASP A 12 -2.04 -5.26 -21.15
C ASP A 12 -1.56 -4.37 -19.99
N VAL A 13 -0.72 -4.93 -19.10
CA VAL A 13 -0.11 -4.17 -18.00
C VAL A 13 0.84 -3.11 -18.54
N VAL A 14 1.66 -3.45 -19.54
CA VAL A 14 2.55 -2.48 -20.20
C VAL A 14 1.73 -1.39 -20.89
N GLY A 15 0.66 -1.75 -21.59
CA GLY A 15 -0.25 -0.82 -22.24
C GLY A 15 -0.91 0.17 -21.27
N TYR A 16 -1.30 -0.29 -20.09
CA TYR A 16 -1.82 0.57 -19.04
C TYR A 16 -0.77 1.57 -18.52
N VAL A 17 0.45 1.09 -18.22
CA VAL A 17 1.54 1.97 -17.79
C VAL A 17 1.84 3.02 -18.86
N ASP A 18 1.88 2.63 -20.12
CA ASP A 18 2.13 3.55 -21.24
C ASP A 18 1.04 4.60 -21.40
N THR A 19 -0.22 4.24 -21.11
CA THR A 19 -1.34 5.18 -21.11
C THR A 19 -1.16 6.24 -20.02
N LEU A 20 -0.82 5.85 -18.79
CA LEU A 20 -0.56 6.78 -17.69
C LEU A 20 0.62 7.73 -17.99
N VAL A 21 1.65 7.23 -18.66
CA VAL A 21 2.78 8.07 -19.08
C VAL A 21 2.36 9.09 -20.13
N LYS A 22 1.54 8.68 -21.12
CA LYS A 22 0.99 9.58 -22.15
C LYS A 22 0.10 10.67 -21.55
N GLU A 23 -0.64 10.35 -20.49
CA GLU A 23 -1.47 11.30 -19.73
C GLU A 23 -0.65 12.23 -18.83
N GLY A 24 0.68 12.05 -18.74
CA GLY A 24 1.56 12.91 -17.97
C GLY A 24 1.60 12.61 -16.47
N VAL A 25 1.08 11.45 -16.04
CA VAL A 25 1.06 11.04 -14.62
C VAL A 25 2.49 10.87 -14.06
N GLY A 26 3.45 10.52 -14.91
CA GLY A 26 4.85 10.40 -14.55
C GLY A 26 5.61 9.50 -15.53
N SER A 27 6.92 9.30 -15.28
CA SER A 27 7.70 8.32 -16.04
C SER A 27 7.25 6.88 -15.73
N ARG A 28 7.55 5.92 -16.61
CA ARG A 28 7.28 4.49 -16.37
C ARG A 28 7.80 4.03 -15.00
N ALA A 29 9.03 4.42 -14.66
CA ALA A 29 9.63 4.09 -13.38
C ALA A 29 8.86 4.71 -12.20
N ALA A 30 8.39 5.95 -12.30
CA ALA A 30 7.60 6.60 -11.26
C ALA A 30 6.24 5.91 -11.05
N VAL A 31 5.55 5.59 -12.15
CA VAL A 31 4.27 4.87 -12.12
C VAL A 31 4.43 3.49 -11.47
N VAL A 32 5.39 2.70 -11.94
CA VAL A 32 5.66 1.35 -11.40
C VAL A 32 6.10 1.42 -9.94
N THR A 33 6.98 2.36 -9.59
CA THR A 33 7.43 2.53 -8.20
C THR A 33 6.26 2.87 -7.28
N ARG A 34 5.37 3.79 -7.69
CA ARG A 34 4.19 4.16 -6.90
C ARG A 34 3.26 2.95 -6.68
N ALA A 35 3.01 2.17 -7.74
CA ALA A 35 2.19 0.97 -7.64
C ALA A 35 2.80 -0.07 -6.68
N LEU A 36 4.11 -0.34 -6.81
CA LEU A 36 4.81 -1.28 -5.94
C LEU A 36 4.85 -0.82 -4.48
N ARG A 37 5.00 0.48 -4.21
CA ARG A 37 4.94 1.02 -2.85
C ARG A 37 3.56 0.82 -2.22
N ARG A 38 2.50 1.05 -2.98
CA ARG A 38 1.13 0.81 -2.51
C ARG A 38 0.92 -0.67 -2.19
N TYR A 39 1.39 -1.56 -3.05
CA TYR A 39 1.31 -3.00 -2.81
C TYR A 39 2.10 -3.42 -1.54
N GLN A 40 3.32 -2.90 -1.34
CA GLN A 40 4.10 -3.15 -0.12
C GLN A 40 3.36 -2.71 1.15
N GLN A 41 2.75 -1.53 1.13
CA GLN A 41 1.98 -1.01 2.26
C GLN A 41 0.76 -1.89 2.55
N GLN A 42 0.05 -2.33 1.51
CA GLN A 42 -1.08 -3.26 1.66
C GLN A 42 -0.63 -4.57 2.31
N GLN A 43 0.43 -5.22 1.82
CA GLN A 43 0.93 -6.46 2.40
C GLN A 43 1.38 -6.30 3.86
N GLN A 44 1.87 -5.11 4.23
CA GLN A 44 2.25 -4.84 5.61
C GLN A 44 1.01 -4.70 6.50
N ALA A 45 0.02 -3.91 6.08
CA ALA A 45 -1.23 -3.76 6.81
C ALA A 45 -1.97 -5.10 6.99
N GLU A 46 -1.96 -5.96 5.96
CA GLU A 46 -2.54 -7.31 6.03
C GLU A 46 -1.84 -8.19 7.08
N ARG A 47 -0.50 -8.16 7.12
CA ARG A 47 0.27 -8.88 8.14
C ARG A 47 0.02 -8.34 9.54
N ASP A 48 -0.04 -7.02 9.68
CA ASP A 48 -0.27 -6.39 10.98
C ASP A 48 -1.68 -6.72 11.49
N ALA A 49 -2.68 -6.74 10.61
CA ALA A 49 -4.04 -7.17 10.93
C ALA A 49 -4.10 -8.64 11.36
N GLN A 50 -3.36 -9.52 10.67
CA GLN A 50 -3.26 -10.93 11.05
C GLN A 50 -2.63 -11.10 12.44
N ILE A 51 -1.55 -10.37 12.74
CA ILE A 51 -0.93 -10.39 14.08
C ILE A 51 -1.93 -9.91 15.14
N LEU A 52 -2.66 -8.83 14.86
CA LEU A 52 -3.67 -8.32 15.77
C LEU A 52 -4.80 -9.32 16.00
N GLU A 53 -5.25 -10.04 14.97
CA GLU A 53 -6.24 -11.12 15.10
C GLU A 53 -5.71 -12.29 15.94
N GLU A 54 -4.46 -12.69 15.74
CA GLU A 54 -3.84 -13.83 16.44
C GLU A 54 -3.43 -13.53 17.90
N THR A 55 -3.03 -12.29 18.19
CA THR A 55 -2.43 -11.89 19.48
C THR A 55 -3.29 -10.92 20.29
N GLY A 56 -4.38 -10.42 19.72
CA GLY A 56 -5.22 -9.42 20.35
C GLY A 56 -5.98 -9.99 21.54
N ASP A 57 -5.58 -9.59 22.75
CA ASP A 57 -6.47 -9.60 23.90
C ASP A 57 -7.31 -8.32 23.87
N TYR A 58 -8.46 -8.40 23.21
CA TYR A 58 -9.38 -7.28 23.05
C TYR A 58 -10.13 -6.93 24.35
N GLU A 59 -9.97 -7.72 25.42
CA GLU A 59 -10.63 -7.43 26.72
C GLU A 59 -10.04 -6.18 27.40
N ASP A 60 -8.74 -5.90 27.24
CA ASP A 60 -8.12 -4.69 27.82
C ASP A 60 -8.62 -3.41 27.12
N PHE A 61 -8.89 -3.49 25.80
CA PHE A 61 -9.53 -2.40 25.03
C PHE A 61 -10.98 -2.16 25.44
N ALA A 62 -11.68 -3.16 25.97
CA ALA A 62 -13.06 -3.01 26.47
C ALA A 62 -13.14 -2.21 27.79
N THR A 63 -12.01 -2.10 28.50
CA THR A 63 -11.91 -1.35 29.76
C THR A 63 -11.43 0.09 29.53
N LEU A 64 -11.02 0.44 28.31
CA LEU A 64 -10.63 1.81 27.98
C LEU A 64 -11.87 2.73 28.09
N PRO A 65 -11.87 3.72 29.02
CA PRO A 65 -12.94 4.69 29.08
C PRO A 65 -12.96 5.46 27.76
N GLY A 66 -14.15 5.54 27.14
CA GLY A 66 -14.33 6.24 25.87
C GLY A 66 -13.95 7.71 26.01
N TYR A 67 -12.74 8.05 25.58
CA TYR A 67 -12.33 9.44 25.30
C TYR A 67 -13.03 9.89 24.01
N ALA A 68 -14.36 9.90 24.04
CA ALA A 68 -15.14 10.59 23.05
C ALA A 68 -14.91 12.09 23.24
N SER A 69 -14.47 12.71 22.15
CA SER A 69 -14.40 14.14 21.90
C SER A 69 -13.21 14.87 22.51
N VAL A 70 -12.21 15.12 21.65
CA VAL A 70 -11.47 16.38 21.71
C VAL A 70 -12.51 17.46 21.46
N GLU A 71 -12.94 18.16 22.51
CA GLU A 71 -13.78 19.35 22.41
C GLU A 71 -13.02 20.46 21.65
N ASP A 72 -13.80 21.26 20.91
CA ASP A 72 -13.43 22.31 19.95
C ASP A 72 -12.51 23.42 20.52
#